data_AF-A0AAD6N512-F1
#
_entry.id   AF-A0AAD6N512-F1
#
_cell.length_a   1.000
_cell.length_b   1.000
_cell.length_c   1.000
_cell.angle_alpha   90.00
_cell.angle_beta   90.00
_cell.angle_gamma   90.00
#
_symmetry.space_group_name_H-M   'P 1'
#
loop_
_entity.id
_entity.type
_entity.pdbx_description
1 polymer ?
#
loop_
_entity_poly.entity_id
_entity_poly.type
_entity_poly.pdbx_seq_one_letter_code
_entity_poly.pdbx_strand_id
1 'polypeptide(L)'
;MLASPTRGAAMRGLPRSGTPPSFRSRRNLPEKRKIRDVKKVVAVSSAKGGVGKSTIAVNLALSFARRGIKTGILDTDIFGPSIPTLLNLSGEPRLDENNCLVPLTNYGLKSMSMGYLLPQTQADSTTGELPMDTTPISWRGLMVTKAMHQLLHSVSWGPLDVLILDLPQELAMSSSQSTKKS
;
A
#
# COMPACT_ATOMS: atom_id res chain seq x y z
N MET A 1 52.34 -1.69 -66.45
CA MET A 1 51.29 -0.87 -67.09
C MET A 1 50.10 -0.84 -66.12
N LEU A 2 50.21 -0.08 -65.03
CA LEU A 2 49.60 1.25 -64.82
C LEU A 2 48.07 1.27 -64.98
N ALA A 3 47.35 1.23 -63.84
CA ALA A 3 46.15 2.02 -63.58
C ALA A 3 45.81 1.99 -62.07
N SER A 4 46.15 3.07 -61.36
CA SER A 4 45.46 3.53 -60.13
C SER A 4 44.19 4.32 -60.54
N PRO A 5 43.47 5.00 -59.65
CA PRO A 5 42.80 4.62 -58.39
C PRO A 5 41.30 4.99 -58.42
N THR A 6 40.47 4.51 -57.48
CA THR A 6 39.22 5.26 -57.18
C THR A 6 38.83 5.26 -55.72
N ARG A 7 38.82 6.49 -55.19
CA ARG A 7 38.37 6.94 -53.88
C ARG A 7 36.92 6.51 -53.61
N GLY A 8 36.68 5.86 -52.47
CA GLY A 8 35.35 5.78 -51.88
C GLY A 8 35.09 7.03 -51.03
N ALA A 9 34.24 7.92 -51.51
CA ALA A 9 33.69 9.03 -50.74
C ALA A 9 32.15 9.06 -50.88
N ALA A 10 31.49 9.39 -49.77
CA ALA A 10 30.05 9.58 -49.53
C ALA A 10 29.23 8.28 -49.39
N MET A 11 28.34 8.11 -48.40
CA MET A 11 27.43 9.06 -47.76
C MET A 11 27.17 8.68 -46.29
N ARG A 12 27.22 9.68 -45.40
CA ARG A 12 26.45 9.70 -44.15
C ARG A 12 24.97 9.82 -44.52
N GLY A 13 24.14 8.88 -44.09
CA GLY A 13 22.68 8.99 -44.19
C GLY A 13 21.98 7.79 -43.56
N LEU A 14 20.97 8.05 -42.73
CA LEU A 14 20.07 7.04 -42.18
C LEU A 14 19.20 6.46 -43.32
N PRO A 15 18.83 5.16 -43.27
CA PRO A 15 17.96 4.55 -44.28
C PRO A 15 16.64 5.32 -44.39
N ARG A 16 16.38 5.90 -45.57
CA ARG A 16 15.08 6.46 -45.92
C ARG A 16 14.21 5.30 -46.39
N SER A 17 13.04 5.15 -45.77
CA SER A 17 12.06 4.08 -46.00
C SER A 17 12.38 2.74 -45.33
N GLY A 18 12.02 2.68 -44.05
CA GLY A 18 11.58 1.47 -43.37
C GLY A 18 10.74 1.96 -42.20
N THR A 19 9.50 1.47 -42.07
CA THR A 19 8.63 1.74 -40.94
C THR A 19 9.45 1.76 -39.65
N PRO A 20 9.40 2.82 -38.82
CA PRO A 20 10.18 2.85 -37.58
C PRO A 20 9.90 1.56 -36.81
N PRO A 21 10.93 0.89 -36.22
CA PRO A 21 10.68 -0.27 -35.40
C PRO A 21 9.69 0.16 -34.33
N SER A 22 8.47 -0.33 -34.44
CA SER A 22 7.47 -0.21 -33.40
C SER A 22 8.04 -1.02 -32.24
N PHE A 23 8.77 -0.36 -31.35
CA PHE A 23 8.84 -0.75 -29.96
C PHE A 23 7.41 -0.63 -29.44
N ARG A 24 6.60 -1.64 -29.76
CA ARG A 24 5.38 -1.92 -29.04
C ARG A 24 5.90 -2.33 -27.68
N SER A 25 6.11 -1.34 -26.83
CA SER A 25 6.15 -1.53 -25.40
C SER A 25 4.80 -2.16 -25.09
N ARG A 26 4.74 -3.49 -25.16
CA ARG A 26 3.91 -4.24 -24.25
C ARG A 26 4.51 -3.90 -22.90
N ARG A 27 4.09 -2.73 -22.39
CA ARG A 27 4.14 -2.40 -20.99
C ARG A 27 3.24 -3.46 -20.38
N ASN A 28 3.80 -4.65 -20.15
CA ASN A 28 3.13 -5.72 -19.43
C ASN A 28 2.71 -5.01 -18.14
N LEU A 29 1.41 -4.74 -17.99
CA LEU A 29 0.92 -4.18 -16.75
C LEU A 29 1.43 -5.12 -15.65
N PRO A 30 1.97 -4.59 -14.54
CA PRO A 30 2.46 -5.42 -13.47
C PRO A 30 1.42 -6.47 -13.13
N GLU A 31 1.82 -7.73 -13.15
CA GLU A 31 0.93 -8.86 -12.92
C GLU A 31 0.27 -8.69 -11.55
N LYS A 32 -1.07 -8.66 -11.52
CA LYS A 32 -1.82 -8.46 -10.26
C LYS A 32 -1.53 -9.63 -9.32
N ARG A 33 -0.60 -9.43 -8.38
CA ARG A 33 -0.39 -10.37 -7.27
C ARG A 33 -1.64 -10.40 -6.40
N LYS A 34 -2.33 -11.53 -6.41
CA LYS A 34 -3.49 -11.77 -5.55
C LYS A 34 -3.02 -11.95 -4.10
N ILE A 35 -3.80 -11.44 -3.15
CA ILE A 35 -3.59 -11.75 -1.74
C ILE A 35 -4.04 -13.19 -1.51
N ARG A 36 -3.18 -14.01 -0.88
CA ARG A 36 -3.44 -15.43 -0.65
C ARG A 36 -4.73 -15.61 0.15
N ASP A 37 -5.54 -16.59 -0.23
CA ASP A 37 -6.78 -16.99 0.44
C ASP A 37 -7.90 -15.92 0.50
N VAL A 38 -7.77 -14.82 -0.26
CA VAL A 38 -8.77 -13.75 -0.34
C VAL A 38 -9.51 -13.78 -1.68
N LYS A 39 -10.85 -13.96 -1.64
CA LYS A 39 -11.67 -13.99 -2.86
C LYS A 39 -11.87 -12.61 -3.50
N LYS A 40 -12.15 -11.59 -2.69
CA LYS A 40 -12.40 -10.21 -3.15
C LYS A 40 -11.68 -9.19 -2.30
N VAL A 41 -11.24 -8.10 -2.92
CA VAL A 41 -10.60 -6.97 -2.26
C VAL A 41 -11.42 -5.72 -2.56
N VAL A 42 -11.79 -4.96 -1.53
CA VAL A 42 -12.48 -3.67 -1.65
C VAL A 42 -11.56 -2.61 -1.08
N ALA A 43 -11.11 -1.69 -1.91
CA ALA A 43 -10.28 -0.57 -1.50
C ALA A 43 -11.15 0.64 -1.12
N VAL A 44 -10.86 1.24 0.02
CA VAL A 44 -11.48 2.46 0.52
C VAL A 44 -10.39 3.54 0.59
N SER A 45 -10.58 4.61 -0.18
CA SER A 45 -9.67 5.77 -0.22
C SER A 45 -10.45 7.08 -0.08
N SER A 46 -9.75 8.17 0.20
CA SER A 46 -10.32 9.51 0.30
C SER A 46 -9.39 10.53 -0.36
N ALA A 47 -9.98 11.53 -1.01
CA ALA A 47 -9.28 12.68 -1.58
C ALA A 47 -8.95 13.78 -0.55
N LYS A 48 -9.45 13.65 0.69
CA LYS A 48 -9.23 14.63 1.77
C LYS A 48 -9.04 13.96 3.13
N GLY A 49 -8.11 14.47 3.94
CA GLY A 49 -7.91 14.05 5.32
C GLY A 49 -9.10 14.41 6.22
N GLY A 50 -9.36 13.60 7.24
CA GLY A 50 -10.37 13.90 8.28
C GLY A 50 -11.82 13.60 7.94
N VAL A 51 -12.13 12.99 6.79
CA VAL A 51 -13.51 12.66 6.38
C VAL A 51 -14.10 11.40 7.04
N GLY A 52 -13.34 10.72 7.91
CA GLY A 52 -13.78 9.47 8.54
C GLY A 52 -13.66 8.22 7.66
N LYS A 53 -12.73 8.20 6.69
CA LYS A 53 -12.45 7.06 5.81
C LYS A 53 -12.33 5.74 6.58
N SER A 54 -11.45 5.70 7.59
CA SER A 54 -11.20 4.49 8.40
C SER A 54 -12.45 4.05 9.17
N THR A 55 -13.25 5.01 9.66
CA THR A 55 -14.54 4.74 10.30
C THR A 55 -15.51 4.07 9.32
N ILE A 56 -15.58 4.54 8.08
CA ILE A 56 -16.43 3.95 7.03
C ILE A 56 -15.90 2.55 6.67
N ALA A 57 -14.58 2.39 6.52
CA ALA A 57 -13.96 1.10 6.19
C ALA A 57 -14.26 0.05 7.28
N VAL A 58 -14.12 0.40 8.55
CA VAL A 58 -14.45 -0.48 9.69
C VAL A 58 -15.93 -0.84 9.71
N ASN A 59 -16.83 0.13 9.57
CA ASN A 59 -18.26 -0.15 9.59
C ASN A 59 -18.71 -1.01 8.40
N LEU A 60 -18.12 -0.80 7.22
CA LEU A 60 -18.35 -1.66 6.06
C LEU A 60 -17.88 -3.10 6.33
N ALA A 61 -16.69 -3.26 6.90
CA ALA A 61 -16.15 -4.57 7.26
C ALA A 61 -17.02 -5.29 8.30
N LEU A 62 -17.45 -4.58 9.35
CA LEU A 62 -18.35 -5.10 10.39
C LEU A 62 -19.71 -5.48 9.84
N SER A 63 -20.25 -4.72 8.87
CA SER A 63 -21.52 -5.05 8.21
C SER A 63 -21.43 -6.38 7.46
N PHE A 64 -20.32 -6.63 6.76
CA PHE A 64 -20.10 -7.93 6.11
C PHE A 64 -19.92 -9.07 7.13
N ALA A 65 -19.10 -8.86 8.17
CA ALA A 65 -18.88 -9.85 9.22
C ALA A 65 -20.20 -10.25 9.92
N ARG A 66 -21.05 -9.27 10.24
CA ARG A 66 -22.39 -9.49 10.84
C ARG A 66 -23.34 -10.30 9.95
N ARG A 67 -23.10 -10.34 8.63
CA ARG A 67 -23.86 -11.17 7.67
C ARG A 67 -23.24 -12.55 7.47
N GLY A 68 -22.26 -12.94 8.27
CA GLY A 68 -21.57 -14.23 8.18
C GLY A 68 -20.56 -14.33 7.03
N ILE A 69 -20.24 -13.20 6.39
CA ILE A 69 -19.21 -13.15 5.34
C ILE A 69 -17.84 -13.18 6.02
N LYS A 70 -16.93 -14.05 5.57
CA LYS A 70 -15.57 -14.10 6.13
C LYS A 70 -14.82 -12.84 5.72
N THR A 71 -14.73 -11.89 6.64
CA THR A 71 -14.20 -10.55 6.35
C THR A 71 -12.89 -10.29 7.06
N GLY A 72 -11.98 -9.62 6.37
CA GLY A 72 -10.78 -9.00 6.94
C GLY A 72 -10.75 -7.51 6.67
N ILE A 73 -9.97 -6.77 7.46
CA ILE A 73 -9.62 -5.37 7.23
C ILE A 73 -8.11 -5.15 7.35
N LEU A 74 -7.54 -4.42 6.40
CA LEU A 74 -6.13 -4.06 6.37
C LEU A 74 -5.98 -2.54 6.36
N ASP A 75 -5.35 -1.99 7.39
CA ASP A 75 -5.01 -0.58 7.49
C ASP A 75 -3.58 -0.35 6.99
N THR A 76 -3.45 0.57 6.05
CA THR A 76 -2.14 0.96 5.48
C THR A 76 -1.76 2.40 5.82
N ASP A 77 -2.54 3.09 6.66
CA ASP A 77 -2.24 4.45 7.10
C ASP A 77 -1.31 4.44 8.33
N ILE A 78 -0.16 5.10 8.20
CA ILE A 78 0.89 5.13 9.23
C ILE A 78 0.63 6.26 10.25
N PHE A 79 -0.14 7.29 9.87
CA PHE A 79 -0.21 8.55 10.61
C PHE A 79 -1.61 8.87 11.17
N GLY A 80 -2.57 7.94 11.07
CA GLY A 80 -3.96 8.15 11.50
C GLY A 80 -4.32 7.48 12.83
N PRO A 81 -5.25 8.06 13.63
CA PRO A 81 -5.88 7.35 14.74
C PRO A 81 -6.67 6.16 14.19
N SER A 82 -6.34 4.96 14.66
CA SER A 82 -6.24 3.78 13.80
C SER A 82 -7.36 2.75 14.00
N ILE A 83 -7.53 1.89 12.99
CA ILE A 83 -8.38 0.68 13.04
C ILE A 83 -8.23 -0.11 14.36
N PRO A 84 -7.02 -0.30 14.93
CA PRO A 84 -6.81 -0.83 16.28
C PRO A 84 -7.77 -0.25 17.33
N THR A 85 -7.85 1.08 17.44
CA THR A 85 -8.71 1.76 18.42
C THR A 85 -10.19 1.52 18.13
N LEU A 86 -10.61 1.61 16.87
CA LEU A 86 -12.01 1.39 16.45
C LEU A 86 -12.49 -0.05 16.70
N LEU A 87 -11.57 -1.01 16.66
CA LEU A 87 -11.86 -2.41 16.93
C LEU A 87 -11.56 -2.81 18.38
N ASN A 88 -11.16 -1.88 19.25
CA ASN A 88 -10.71 -2.17 20.61
C ASN A 88 -9.67 -3.31 20.65
N LEU A 89 -8.69 -3.23 19.74
CA LEU A 89 -7.61 -4.19 19.57
C LEU A 89 -6.28 -3.53 19.94
N SER A 90 -5.49 -4.24 20.74
CA SER A 90 -4.14 -3.83 21.14
C SER A 90 -3.20 -5.04 21.19
N GLY A 91 -1.90 -4.76 21.22
CA GLY A 91 -0.85 -5.78 21.22
C GLY A 91 -0.25 -6.04 19.83
N GLU A 92 0.85 -6.79 19.84
CA GLU A 92 1.62 -7.10 18.64
C GLU A 92 1.15 -8.43 18.01
N PRO A 93 1.03 -8.48 16.66
CA PRO A 93 0.65 -9.70 15.95
C PRO A 93 1.77 -10.73 16.07
N ARG A 94 1.40 -11.98 16.37
CA ARG A 94 2.33 -13.10 16.40
C ARG A 94 2.68 -13.55 14.99
N LEU A 95 3.80 -14.26 14.85
CA LEU A 95 4.17 -14.96 13.63
C LEU A 95 3.71 -16.42 13.72
N ASP A 96 3.23 -16.97 12.61
CA ASP A 96 2.99 -18.41 12.46
C ASP A 96 4.28 -19.17 12.05
N GLU A 97 4.18 -20.49 11.93
CA GLU A 97 5.30 -21.38 11.54
C GLU A 97 5.91 -21.03 10.16
N ASN A 98 5.16 -20.31 9.32
CA ASN A 98 5.60 -19.86 8.00
C ASN A 98 6.09 -18.42 8.00
N ASN A 99 6.40 -17.85 9.18
CA ASN A 99 6.78 -16.44 9.37
C ASN A 99 5.74 -15.44 8.83
N CYS A 100 4.46 -15.82 8.78
CA CYS A 100 3.38 -14.91 8.42
C CYS A 100 2.75 -14.30 9.67
N LEU A 101 2.41 -13.00 9.60
CA LEU A 101 1.69 -12.28 10.65
C LEU A 101 0.29 -12.86 10.81
N VAL A 102 -0.05 -13.26 12.04
CA VAL A 102 -1.39 -13.71 12.38
C VAL A 102 -2.24 -12.46 12.68
N PRO A 103 -3.32 -12.22 11.92
CA PRO A 103 -4.17 -11.05 12.13
C PRO A 103 -4.85 -11.11 13.49
N LEU A 104 -4.94 -9.96 14.16
CA LEU A 104 -5.75 -9.82 15.37
C LEU A 104 -7.23 -9.97 15.02
N THR A 105 -8.05 -10.44 15.95
CA THR A 105 -9.48 -10.69 15.68
C THR A 105 -10.34 -10.09 16.77
N ASN A 106 -11.37 -9.32 16.37
CA ASN A 106 -12.44 -8.89 17.25
C ASN A 106 -13.74 -8.75 16.45
N TYR A 107 -14.91 -8.85 17.10
CA TYR A 107 -16.23 -8.71 16.45
C TYR A 107 -16.44 -9.62 15.23
N GLY A 108 -15.78 -10.79 15.17
CA GLY A 108 -15.82 -11.69 14.02
C GLY A 108 -15.03 -11.20 12.79
N LEU A 109 -14.22 -10.15 12.95
CA LEU A 109 -13.41 -9.52 11.91
C LEU A 109 -11.92 -9.77 12.16
N LYS A 110 -11.19 -10.23 11.13
CA LYS A 110 -9.73 -10.27 11.15
C LYS A 110 -9.15 -8.90 10.78
N SER A 111 -8.18 -8.41 11.52
CA SER A 111 -7.61 -7.08 11.36
C SER A 111 -6.09 -7.12 11.34
N MET A 112 -5.51 -6.36 10.42
CA MET A 112 -4.09 -5.98 10.42
C MET A 112 -3.97 -4.47 10.18
N SER A 113 -3.01 -3.85 10.86
CA SER A 113 -2.73 -2.42 10.77
C SER A 113 -1.27 -2.17 11.07
N MET A 114 -0.70 -1.13 10.45
CA MET A 114 0.62 -0.64 10.84
C MET A 114 0.65 -0.26 12.33
N GLY A 115 -0.47 0.19 12.89
CA GLY A 115 -0.62 0.53 14.31
C GLY A 115 -0.39 -0.65 15.27
N TYR A 116 -0.49 -1.90 14.83
CA TYR A 116 -0.14 -3.06 15.66
C TYR A 116 1.36 -3.37 15.69
N LEU A 117 2.11 -2.87 14.70
CA LEU A 117 3.56 -3.04 14.62
C LEU A 117 4.30 -1.91 15.35
N LEU A 118 3.58 -0.87 15.77
CA LEU A 118 4.10 0.18 16.62
C LEU A 118 4.14 -0.31 18.06
N PRO A 119 5.32 -0.30 18.72
CA PRO A 119 5.36 -0.44 20.17
C PRO A 119 4.46 0.63 20.76
N GLN A 120 3.41 0.23 21.46
CA GLN A 120 2.59 1.15 22.22
C GLN A 120 3.54 1.79 23.25
N THR A 121 3.96 3.04 23.04
CA THR A 121 4.53 3.84 24.11
C THR A 121 3.40 4.02 25.11
N GLN A 122 3.32 3.08 26.05
CA GLN A 122 2.38 3.15 27.15
C GLN A 122 2.65 4.47 27.84
N ALA A 123 1.71 5.42 27.71
CA ALA A 123 1.59 6.47 28.68
C ALA A 123 1.42 5.76 30.02
N ASP A 124 2.45 5.81 30.84
CA ASP A 124 2.40 5.30 32.19
C ASP A 124 1.20 5.96 32.88
N SER A 125 0.19 5.15 33.19
CA SER A 125 -1.05 5.60 33.82
C SER A 125 -0.86 5.85 35.32
N THR A 126 0.37 5.70 35.84
CA THR A 126 0.71 5.83 37.25
C THR A 126 1.08 7.27 37.64
N THR A 127 1.50 8.11 36.70
CA THR A 127 2.05 9.45 37.00
C THR A 127 1.17 10.63 36.60
N GLY A 128 0.10 10.44 35.82
CA GLY A 128 -0.77 11.55 35.38
C GLY A 128 -0.08 12.59 34.49
N GLU A 129 1.21 12.40 34.20
CA GLU A 129 2.00 13.19 33.28
C GLU A 129 2.01 12.48 31.93
N LEU A 130 1.53 13.18 30.90
CA LEU A 130 1.74 12.78 29.52
C LEU A 130 3.25 12.60 29.32
N PRO A 131 3.73 11.45 28.81
CA PRO A 131 5.13 11.36 28.44
C PRO A 131 5.40 12.48 27.43
N MET A 132 6.28 13.41 27.80
CA MET A 132 6.77 14.51 26.96
C MET A 132 7.76 13.94 25.93
N ASP A 133 7.35 12.85 25.29
CA ASP A 133 8.06 12.07 24.29
C ASP A 133 7.03 11.34 23.42
N THR A 134 5.97 12.02 22.96
CA THR A 134 5.42 11.75 21.62
C THR A 134 6.43 12.20 20.55
N THR A 135 7.70 11.81 20.71
CA THR A 135 8.62 11.82 19.59
C THR A 135 8.03 10.81 18.62
N PRO A 136 7.63 11.23 17.40
CA PRO A 136 7.32 10.26 16.36
C PRO A 136 8.57 9.39 16.30
N ILE A 137 8.46 8.13 16.75
CA ILE A 137 9.54 7.16 16.64
C ILE A 137 10.02 7.36 15.21
N SER A 138 11.24 7.84 15.02
CA SER A 138 11.76 8.10 13.69
C SER A 138 12.02 6.73 13.09
N TRP A 139 10.94 6.08 12.65
CA TRP A 139 10.95 4.80 11.98
C TRP A 139 11.87 5.01 10.80
N ARG A 140 13.11 4.50 10.92
CA ARG A 140 14.09 4.57 9.84
C ARG A 140 13.39 4.01 8.62
N GLY A 141 13.36 4.73 7.49
CA GLY A 141 12.50 4.41 6.33
C GLY A 141 12.54 2.94 5.90
N LEU A 142 13.68 2.26 6.11
CA LEU A 142 13.88 0.82 5.87
C LEU A 142 12.97 -0.09 6.71
N MET A 143 12.66 0.25 7.97
CA MET A 143 11.75 -0.53 8.83
C MET A 143 10.30 -0.36 8.40
N VAL A 144 9.90 0.85 8.00
CA VAL A 144 8.55 1.12 7.47
C VAL A 144 8.31 0.33 6.20
N THR A 145 9.25 0.37 5.26
CA THR A 145 9.13 -0.36 4.00
C THR A 145 9.05 -1.87 4.23
N LYS A 146 9.85 -2.41 5.16
CA LYS A 146 9.79 -3.84 5.55
C LYS A 146 8.43 -4.19 6.16
N ALA A 147 7.97 -3.40 7.12
CA ALA A 147 6.68 -3.61 7.78
C ALA A 147 5.51 -3.55 6.79
N MET A 148 5.48 -2.57 5.89
CA MET A 148 4.47 -2.49 4.83
C MET A 148 4.51 -3.70 3.90
N HIS A 149 5.70 -4.13 3.47
CA HIS A 149 5.85 -5.31 2.63
C HIS A 149 5.32 -6.57 3.35
N GLN A 150 5.63 -6.72 4.63
CA GLN A 150 5.16 -7.84 5.46
C GLN A 150 3.65 -7.79 5.67
N LEU A 151 3.07 -6.60 5.88
CA LEU A 151 1.65 -6.38 6.07
C LEU A 151 0.83 -6.61 4.78
N LEU A 152 1.42 -6.37 3.61
CA LEU A 152 0.78 -6.60 2.30
C LEU A 152 0.92 -8.05 1.81
N HIS A 153 2.04 -8.72 2.12
CA HIS A 153 2.38 -10.00 1.49
C HIS A 153 2.58 -11.17 2.45
N SER A 154 2.66 -10.92 3.74
CA SER A 154 3.05 -11.92 4.75
C SER A 154 2.08 -11.91 5.92
N VAL A 155 0.79 -11.97 5.61
CA VAL A 155 -0.30 -12.08 6.59
C VAL A 155 -1.08 -13.36 6.36
N SER A 156 -1.29 -14.10 7.44
CA SER A 156 -2.03 -15.37 7.48
C SER A 156 -3.53 -15.11 7.62
N TRP A 157 -4.14 -14.55 6.56
CA TRP A 157 -5.58 -14.22 6.55
C TRP A 157 -6.47 -15.46 6.70
N GLY A 158 -6.00 -16.61 6.20
CA GLY A 158 -6.87 -17.77 5.95
C GLY A 158 -7.98 -17.43 4.95
N PRO A 159 -8.99 -18.31 4.80
CA PRO A 159 -10.03 -18.12 3.80
C PRO A 159 -10.92 -16.90 4.12
N LEU A 160 -10.82 -15.86 3.29
CA LEU A 160 -11.66 -14.67 3.34
C LEU A 160 -12.52 -14.55 2.07
N ASP A 161 -13.78 -14.19 2.25
CA ASP A 161 -14.67 -13.82 1.17
C ASP A 161 -14.42 -12.38 0.70
N VAL A 162 -14.06 -11.49 1.63
CA VAL A 162 -13.74 -10.09 1.34
C VAL A 162 -12.67 -9.52 2.28
N LEU A 163 -11.72 -8.80 1.72
CA LEU A 163 -10.75 -7.98 2.45
C LEU A 163 -11.00 -6.50 2.15
N ILE A 164 -11.24 -5.71 3.19
CA ILE A 164 -11.36 -4.25 3.08
C ILE A 164 -9.96 -3.64 3.26
N LEU A 165 -9.50 -2.84 2.30
CA LEU A 165 -8.25 -2.10 2.39
C LEU A 165 -8.55 -0.65 2.74
N ASP A 166 -8.05 -0.19 3.89
CA ASP A 166 -8.06 1.22 4.25
C ASP A 166 -6.76 1.85 3.73
N LEU A 167 -6.87 2.54 2.60
CA LEU A 167 -5.73 3.12 1.90
C LEU A 167 -5.39 4.50 2.44
N PRO A 168 -4.11 4.91 2.48
CA PRO A 168 -3.74 6.28 2.80
C PRO A 168 -4.41 7.25 1.81
N GLN A 169 -4.60 8.48 2.28
CA GLN A 169 -5.11 9.58 1.47
C GLN A 169 -4.34 9.72 0.15
N GLU A 170 -5.06 9.80 -0.97
CA GLU A 170 -4.44 10.09 -2.26
C GLU A 170 -4.00 11.56 -2.20
N LEU A 171 -2.69 11.80 -2.21
CA LEU A 171 -2.15 13.14 -2.42
C LEU A 171 -2.68 13.56 -3.80
N ALA A 172 -3.63 14.49 -3.83
CA ALA A 172 -4.06 15.10 -5.08
C ALA A 172 -2.78 15.53 -5.81
N MET A 173 -2.47 14.90 -6.95
CA MET A 173 -1.50 15.48 -7.86
C MET A 173 -2.05 16.86 -8.18
N SER A 174 -1.39 17.88 -7.64
CA SER A 174 -1.76 19.28 -7.81
C SER A 174 -2.11 19.52 -9.26
N SER A 175 -3.37 19.86 -9.49
CA SER A 175 -3.82 20.53 -10.69
C SER A 175 -2.98 21.79 -10.88
N SER A 176 -1.95 21.69 -11.70
CA SER A 176 -1.35 22.85 -12.35
C SER A 176 -1.59 22.72 -13.86
N GLN A 177 -2.85 22.85 -14.26
CA GLN A 177 -3.14 23.60 -15.48
C GLN A 177 -2.77 25.06 -15.19
N SER A 178 -1.58 25.47 -15.57
CA SER A 178 -1.29 26.88 -15.76
C SER A 178 -1.77 27.27 -17.16
N THR A 179 -3.02 27.71 -17.25
CA THR A 179 -3.48 28.58 -18.34
C THR A 179 -3.02 30.01 -18.09
N LYS A 180 -2.17 30.55 -18.97
CA LYS A 180 -2.06 31.97 -19.39
C LYS A 180 -1.03 31.98 -20.54
N LYS A 181 -1.44 31.98 -21.82
CA LYS A 181 -1.96 33.11 -22.62
C LYS A 181 -0.93 34.24 -22.78
N SER A 182 -0.20 34.22 -23.89
CA SER A 182 -0.13 35.32 -24.87
C SER A 182 0.45 34.80 -26.18
#